data_AF-A0A0F9FJK7-F1
#
_entry.id   AF-A0A0F9FJK7-F1
#
_cell.length_a   1.000
_cell.length_b   1.000
_cell.length_c   1.000
_cell.angle_alpha   90.00
_cell.angle_beta   90.00
_cell.angle_gamma   90.00
#
_symmetry.space_group_name_H-M   'P 1'
#
loop_
_entity.id
_entity.type
_entity.pdbx_description
1 polymer ?
#
loop_
_entity_poly.entity_id
_entity_poly.type
_entity_poly.pdbx_seq_one_letter_code
_entity_poly.pdbx_strand_id
1 'polypeptide(L)'
;MAAKSKKKELVEKHDQLPDYIRSKGPARGSEEVKSADLVIPRLEIVQSLSPARKKTDPMFIEGAEEGMIFNNVTRELYADVRIVPVYFRKEFLIWKDREHGGGFRGAFPSQPEAEEARTALEDGEFCAVIDTAQHFCLIVRSNGRSNEIVVSM
;
A
#
# COMPACT_ATOMS: atom_id res chain seq x y z
N MET A 1 1.55 -27.32 54.35
CA MET A 1 1.78 -26.53 53.11
C MET A 1 2.23 -27.49 52.02
N ALA A 2 1.35 -27.78 51.06
CA ALA A 2 1.71 -28.46 49.82
C ALA A 2 0.75 -27.92 48.75
N ALA A 3 1.27 -27.07 47.87
CA ALA A 3 0.48 -26.38 46.85
C ALA A 3 -0.01 -27.38 45.80
N LYS A 4 -1.33 -27.55 45.68
CA LYS A 4 -1.97 -28.31 44.61
C LYS A 4 -1.81 -27.53 43.29
N SER A 5 -0.98 -28.05 42.39
CA SER A 5 -0.85 -27.56 41.02
C SER A 5 -2.11 -27.91 40.23
N LYS A 6 -2.91 -26.90 39.84
CA LYS A 6 -4.04 -27.05 38.92
C LYS A 6 -3.48 -27.27 37.51
N LYS A 7 -3.67 -28.47 36.97
CA LYS A 7 -3.39 -28.82 35.57
C LYS A 7 -4.40 -28.08 34.68
N LYS A 8 -3.91 -27.13 33.87
CA LYS A 8 -4.70 -26.34 32.92
C LYS A 8 -5.04 -27.24 31.74
N GLU A 9 -6.33 -27.49 31.49
CA GLU A 9 -6.80 -28.21 30.31
C GLU A 9 -6.35 -27.46 29.04
N LEU A 10 -5.57 -28.16 28.21
CA LEU A 10 -5.16 -27.68 26.89
C LEU A 10 -6.35 -27.86 25.96
N VAL A 11 -6.88 -26.74 25.47
CA VAL A 11 -7.91 -26.71 24.42
C VAL A 11 -7.35 -27.44 23.19
N GLU A 12 -7.98 -28.54 22.80
CA GLU A 12 -7.68 -29.23 21.54
C GLU A 12 -7.94 -28.25 20.39
N LYS A 13 -6.89 -27.94 19.61
CA LYS A 13 -7.04 -27.24 18.34
C LYS A 13 -7.73 -28.17 17.36
N HIS A 14 -9.03 -27.99 17.18
CA HIS A 14 -9.75 -28.57 16.07
C HIS A 14 -9.39 -27.79 14.80
N ASP A 15 -8.32 -28.22 14.11
CA ASP A 15 -7.81 -27.65 12.85
C ASP A 15 -8.68 -28.02 11.63
N GLN A 16 -9.92 -28.46 11.87
CA GLN A 16 -10.86 -28.79 10.81
C GLN A 16 -11.75 -27.60 10.50
N LEU A 17 -11.23 -26.74 9.63
CA LEU A 17 -12.04 -25.74 8.94
C LEU A 17 -13.21 -26.44 8.21
N PRO A 18 -14.46 -25.98 8.38
CA PRO A 18 -15.64 -26.51 7.69
C PRO A 18 -15.48 -26.57 6.17
N ASP A 19 -16.06 -27.58 5.52
CA ASP A 19 -15.91 -27.83 4.08
C ASP A 19 -16.35 -26.65 3.20
N TYR A 20 -17.34 -25.86 3.64
CA TYR A 20 -17.78 -24.66 2.91
C TYR A 20 -16.72 -23.53 2.87
N ILE A 21 -15.78 -23.54 3.82
CA ILE A 21 -14.62 -22.62 3.82
C ILE A 21 -13.55 -23.16 2.86
N ARG A 22 -13.36 -24.48 2.80
CA ARG A 22 -12.45 -25.14 1.86
C ARG A 22 -12.90 -25.00 0.40
N SER A 23 -14.21 -24.92 0.16
CA SER A 23 -14.80 -24.78 -1.18
C SER A 23 -14.73 -23.36 -1.76
N LYS A 24 -14.37 -22.34 -0.96
CA LYS A 24 -13.83 -21.09 -1.51
C LYS A 24 -12.38 -21.37 -1.90
N GLY A 25 -12.21 -22.16 -2.96
CA GLY A 25 -10.93 -22.32 -3.63
C GLY A 25 -10.32 -20.97 -3.99
N PRO A 26 -9.03 -20.94 -4.39
CA PRO A 26 -8.39 -19.70 -4.88
C PRO A 26 -9.33 -19.04 -5.89
N ALA A 27 -9.54 -17.74 -5.70
CA ALA A 27 -10.55 -16.92 -6.37
C ALA A 27 -10.90 -17.42 -7.79
N ARG A 28 -12.01 -18.15 -7.91
CA ARG A 28 -12.45 -18.70 -9.20
C ARG A 28 -12.79 -17.53 -10.15
N GLY A 29 -12.09 -17.43 -11.26
CA GLY A 29 -12.15 -16.29 -12.20
C GLY A 29 -11.07 -15.22 -11.99
N SER A 30 -10.09 -15.43 -11.11
CA SER A 30 -8.93 -14.53 -10.92
C SER A 30 -7.61 -15.29 -10.84
N GLU A 31 -7.58 -16.54 -11.32
CA GLU A 31 -6.42 -17.43 -11.25
C GLU A 31 -5.21 -16.86 -12.01
N GLU A 32 -5.47 -16.12 -13.10
CA GLU A 32 -4.43 -15.48 -13.92
C GLU A 32 -4.21 -14.00 -13.58
N VAL A 33 -4.95 -13.45 -12.60
CA VAL A 33 -4.78 -12.05 -12.21
C VAL A 33 -3.58 -11.95 -11.28
N LYS A 34 -2.48 -11.41 -11.80
CA LYS A 34 -1.26 -11.17 -11.02
C LYS A 34 -1.30 -9.78 -10.42
N SER A 35 -0.45 -9.54 -9.43
CA SER A 35 -0.26 -8.19 -8.87
C SER A 35 0.21 -7.16 -9.90
N ALA A 36 0.80 -7.60 -11.01
CA ALA A 36 1.16 -6.74 -12.13
C ALA A 36 -0.04 -6.28 -12.97
N ASP A 37 -1.15 -7.03 -12.95
CA ASP A 37 -2.36 -6.73 -13.72
C ASP A 37 -3.33 -5.82 -12.94
N LEU A 38 -3.07 -5.61 -11.65
CA LEU A 38 -3.89 -4.80 -10.76
C LEU A 38 -3.19 -3.51 -10.37
N VAL A 39 -3.78 -2.38 -10.75
CA VAL A 39 -3.38 -1.09 -10.19
C VAL A 39 -4.02 -0.94 -8.82
N ILE A 40 -3.22 -1.11 -7.77
CA ILE A 40 -3.69 -0.88 -6.40
C ILE A 40 -3.79 0.63 -6.17
N PRO A 41 -4.98 1.17 -5.85
CA PRO A 41 -5.12 2.61 -5.62
C PRO A 41 -4.31 3.07 -4.41
N ARG A 42 -3.88 4.34 -4.41
CA ARG A 42 -3.18 4.98 -3.28
C ARG A 42 -3.93 6.21 -2.77
N LEU A 43 -3.81 6.43 -1.46
CA LEU A 43 -4.17 7.72 -0.86
C LEU A 43 -2.97 8.64 -0.92
N GLU A 44 -3.20 9.81 -1.49
CA GLU A 44 -2.22 10.89 -1.57
C GLU A 44 -2.79 12.13 -0.89
N ILE A 45 -1.91 12.90 -0.26
CA ILE A 45 -2.27 14.17 0.37
C ILE A 45 -2.09 15.27 -0.68
N VAL A 46 -3.09 16.13 -0.81
CA VAL A 46 -3.01 17.33 -1.65
C VAL A 46 -2.06 18.32 -1.00
N GLN A 47 -0.92 18.55 -1.64
CA GLN A 47 0.09 19.52 -1.23
C GLN A 47 -0.05 20.83 -2.00
N SER A 48 0.68 21.87 -1.58
CA SER A 48 0.62 23.19 -2.22
C SER A 48 0.98 23.15 -3.71
N LEU A 49 1.91 22.27 -4.10
CA LEU A 49 2.37 22.09 -5.49
C LEU A 49 1.72 20.89 -6.20
N SER A 50 0.70 20.26 -5.62
CA SER A 50 0.07 19.09 -6.24
C SER A 50 -0.62 19.47 -7.56
N PRO A 51 -0.40 18.70 -8.65
CA PRO A 51 -1.11 18.85 -9.92
C PRO A 51 -2.63 18.89 -9.75
N ALA A 52 -3.16 18.15 -8.77
CA ALA A 52 -4.57 18.11 -8.40
C ALA A 52 -5.21 19.48 -8.15
N ARG A 53 -4.45 20.53 -7.79
CA ARG A 53 -4.97 21.89 -7.56
C ARG A 53 -4.83 22.83 -8.75
N LYS A 54 -4.01 22.46 -9.74
CA LYS A 54 -3.65 23.35 -10.84
C LYS A 54 -4.66 23.19 -11.98
N LYS A 55 -5.56 24.16 -12.14
CA LYS A 55 -6.64 24.12 -13.17
C LYS A 55 -6.17 23.86 -14.61
N THR A 56 -4.93 24.20 -14.94
CA THR A 56 -4.34 23.98 -16.26
C THR A 56 -3.73 22.59 -16.42
N ASP A 57 -3.66 21.82 -15.35
CA ASP A 57 -3.07 20.48 -15.34
C ASP A 57 -4.16 19.43 -15.63
N PRO A 58 -3.91 18.45 -16.50
CA PRO A 58 -4.85 17.36 -16.75
C PRO A 58 -5.24 16.56 -15.50
N MET A 59 -4.39 16.59 -14.46
CA MET A 59 -4.62 15.89 -13.20
C MET A 59 -5.43 16.72 -12.19
N PHE A 60 -5.93 17.89 -12.57
CA PHE A 60 -6.76 18.75 -11.73
C PHE A 60 -8.01 18.00 -11.21
N ILE A 61 -8.30 18.19 -9.93
CA ILE A 61 -9.50 17.66 -9.27
C ILE A 61 -10.28 18.87 -8.73
N GLU A 62 -11.53 18.99 -9.18
CA GLU A 62 -12.40 20.07 -8.73
C GLU A 62 -12.66 19.98 -7.22
N GLY A 63 -12.51 21.10 -6.51
CA GLY A 63 -12.66 21.17 -5.06
C GLY A 63 -11.48 20.64 -4.25
N ALA A 64 -10.36 20.28 -4.88
CA ALA A 64 -9.16 19.88 -4.14
C ALA A 64 -8.54 21.06 -3.39
N GLU A 65 -8.53 20.97 -2.06
CA GLU A 65 -7.87 21.92 -1.17
C GLU A 65 -6.62 21.31 -0.53
N GLU A 66 -5.71 22.18 -0.08
CA GLU A 66 -4.48 21.75 0.58
C GLU A 66 -4.77 21.01 1.88
N GLY A 67 -4.09 19.89 2.10
CA GLY A 67 -4.31 19.03 3.26
C GLY A 67 -5.46 18.02 3.09
N MET A 68 -6.27 18.12 2.04
CA MET A 68 -7.22 17.06 1.69
C MET A 68 -6.49 15.79 1.24
N ILE A 69 -7.17 14.66 1.29
CA ILE A 69 -6.67 13.37 0.83
C ILE A 69 -7.44 13.00 -0.43
N PHE A 70 -6.80 12.33 -1.38
CA PHE A 70 -7.48 11.84 -2.58
C PHE A 70 -7.01 10.45 -2.98
N ASN A 71 -7.90 9.72 -3.66
CA ASN A 71 -7.54 8.46 -4.30
C ASN A 71 -6.97 8.75 -5.70
N ASN A 72 -5.74 8.32 -5.97
CA ASN A 72 -5.05 8.66 -7.22
C ASN A 72 -5.62 7.99 -8.48
N VAL A 73 -6.41 6.91 -8.32
CA VAL A 73 -7.10 6.23 -9.41
C VAL A 73 -8.50 6.81 -9.60
N THR A 74 -9.34 6.79 -8.55
CA THR A 74 -10.76 7.20 -8.66
C THR A 74 -10.96 8.71 -8.61
N ARG A 75 -9.93 9.47 -8.18
CA ARG A 75 -9.97 10.93 -7.98
C ARG A 75 -10.98 11.41 -6.94
N GLU A 76 -11.49 10.50 -6.11
CA GLU A 76 -12.36 10.82 -4.98
C GLU A 76 -11.57 11.60 -3.91
N LEU A 77 -12.11 12.74 -3.48
CA LEU A 77 -11.57 13.59 -2.42
C LEU A 77 -12.15 13.19 -1.06
N TYR A 78 -11.32 13.26 -0.03
CA TYR A 78 -11.65 12.97 1.36
C TYR A 78 -11.15 14.11 2.24
N ALA A 79 -12.03 14.66 3.08
CA ALA A 79 -11.61 15.53 4.18
C ALA A 79 -11.04 14.70 5.33
N ASP A 80 -11.70 13.59 5.63
CA ASP A 80 -11.25 12.54 6.55
C ASP A 80 -11.51 11.16 5.93
N VAL A 81 -10.64 10.20 6.22
CA VAL A 81 -10.79 8.82 5.76
C VAL A 81 -10.46 7.86 6.90
N ARG A 82 -11.34 6.87 7.10
CA ARG A 82 -11.10 5.78 8.04
C ARG A 82 -10.53 4.58 7.29
N ILE A 83 -9.34 4.18 7.71
CA ILE A 83 -8.64 3.04 7.15
C ILE A 83 -8.37 2.00 8.23
N VAL A 84 -8.36 0.74 7.82
CA VAL A 84 -7.90 -0.39 8.63
C VAL A 84 -6.64 -0.95 7.97
N PRO A 85 -5.46 -0.82 8.59
CA PRO A 85 -4.24 -1.47 8.11
C PRO A 85 -4.40 -2.99 8.16
N VAL A 86 -4.08 -3.66 7.06
CA VAL A 86 -4.19 -5.12 6.92
C VAL A 86 -2.82 -5.76 6.75
N TYR A 87 -1.93 -5.11 5.99
CA TYR A 87 -0.61 -5.63 5.71
C TYR A 87 0.41 -4.50 5.61
N PHE A 88 1.61 -4.77 6.12
CA PHE A 88 2.74 -3.86 6.08
C PHE A 88 3.85 -4.44 5.23
N ARG A 89 4.46 -3.61 4.38
CA ARG A 89 5.65 -3.95 3.63
C ARG A 89 6.65 -2.80 3.69
N LYS A 90 7.90 -3.13 4.01
CA LYS A 90 9.02 -2.21 3.80
C LYS A 90 9.46 -2.32 2.34
N GLU A 91 9.63 -1.19 1.68
CA GLU A 91 10.14 -1.12 0.30
C GLU A 91 11.34 -0.17 0.23
N PHE A 92 12.17 -0.38 -0.77
CA PHE A 92 13.34 0.43 -1.08
C PHE A 92 13.12 1.08 -2.44
N LEU A 93 12.92 2.39 -2.43
CA LEU A 93 12.64 3.20 -3.62
C LEU A 93 13.93 3.79 -4.17
N ILE A 94 14.09 3.74 -5.48
CA ILE A 94 15.17 4.47 -6.16
C ILE A 94 14.60 5.80 -6.64
N TRP A 95 15.18 6.90 -6.16
CA TRP A 95 14.84 8.26 -6.57
C TRP A 95 16.07 8.95 -7.15
N LYS A 96 15.91 9.57 -8.31
CA LYS A 96 16.93 10.45 -8.88
C LYS A 96 16.87 11.82 -8.21
N ASP A 97 18.05 12.39 -8.00
CA ASP A 97 18.22 13.74 -7.48
C ASP A 97 17.51 14.77 -8.36
N ARG A 98 16.84 15.73 -7.71
CA ARG A 98 16.05 16.80 -8.33
C ARG A 98 16.90 17.70 -9.20
N GLU A 99 18.14 17.99 -8.79
CA GLU A 99 19.07 18.82 -9.58
C GLU A 99 19.45 18.17 -10.91
N HIS A 100 19.37 16.84 -10.98
CA HIS A 100 19.72 16.03 -12.14
C HIS A 100 18.48 15.55 -12.92
N GLY A 101 17.35 16.27 -12.79
CA GLY A 101 16.09 16.00 -13.49
C GLY A 101 15.07 15.19 -12.69
N GLY A 102 15.47 14.64 -11.54
CA GLY A 102 14.58 13.98 -10.60
C GLY A 102 13.89 12.72 -11.13
N GLY A 103 13.00 12.20 -10.30
CA GLY A 103 12.03 11.18 -10.69
C GLY A 103 12.25 9.82 -10.04
N PHE A 104 11.16 9.05 -10.05
CA PHE A 104 11.11 7.69 -9.52
C PHE A 104 11.74 6.72 -10.52
N ARG A 105 12.51 5.75 -10.03
CA ARG A 105 13.22 4.75 -10.84
C ARG A 105 12.84 3.30 -10.53
N GLY A 106 12.19 3.05 -9.40
CA GLY A 106 11.70 1.72 -9.06
C GLY A 106 11.50 1.51 -7.57
N ALA A 107 10.80 0.43 -7.20
CA ALA A 107 10.60 -0.01 -5.83
C ALA A 107 10.97 -1.49 -5.71
N PHE A 108 11.71 -1.83 -4.65
CA PHE A 108 12.27 -3.16 -4.45
C PHE A 108 11.96 -3.68 -3.04
N PRO A 109 11.81 -5.00 -2.88
CA PRO A 109 11.49 -5.61 -1.58
C PRO A 109 12.68 -5.65 -0.62
N SER A 110 13.91 -5.51 -1.13
CA SER A 110 15.14 -5.55 -0.33
C SER A 110 16.13 -4.47 -0.76
N GLN A 111 16.95 -4.01 0.20
CA GLN A 111 17.99 -3.01 -0.07
C GLN A 111 19.05 -3.51 -1.06
N PRO A 112 19.56 -4.77 -0.97
CA PRO A 112 20.55 -5.26 -1.93
C PRO A 112 20.02 -5.27 -3.36
N GLU A 113 18.76 -5.69 -3.58
CA GLU A 113 18.13 -5.66 -4.90
C GLU A 113 18.00 -4.23 -5.44
N ALA A 114 17.64 -3.27 -4.57
CA ALA A 114 17.56 -1.86 -4.96
C ALA A 114 18.94 -1.28 -5.34
N GLU A 115 19.99 -1.63 -4.60
CA GLU A 115 21.36 -1.17 -4.86
C GLU A 115 21.95 -1.77 -6.14
N GLU A 116 21.67 -3.05 -6.40
CA GLU A 116 22.03 -3.72 -7.65
C GLU A 116 21.33 -3.04 -8.84
N ALA A 117 20.02 -2.85 -8.73
CA ALA A 117 19.24 -2.16 -9.76
C ALA A 117 19.70 -0.71 -9.98
N ARG A 118 20.06 0.02 -8.90
CA ARG A 118 20.58 1.39 -8.99
C ARG A 118 21.91 1.42 -9.74
N THR A 119 22.81 0.49 -9.44
CA THR A 119 24.14 0.41 -10.08
C THR A 119 24.04 0.04 -11.56
N ALA A 120 22.99 -0.69 -11.96
CA ALA A 120 22.72 -1.05 -13.34
C ALA A 120 22.15 0.12 -14.19
N LEU A 121 21.71 1.22 -13.56
CA LEU A 121 21.22 2.41 -14.27
C LEU A 121 22.39 3.24 -14.81
N GLU A 122 22.24 3.76 -16.04
CA GLU A 122 23.22 4.69 -16.64
C GLU A 122 23.42 5.96 -15.80
N ASP A 123 22.35 6.45 -15.15
CA ASP A 123 22.34 7.61 -14.26
C ASP A 123 22.31 7.24 -12.77
N GLY A 124 22.78 6.03 -12.42
CA GLY A 124 22.72 5.47 -11.08
C GLY A 124 23.48 6.28 -10.01
N GLU A 125 24.53 7.01 -10.40
CA GLU A 125 25.30 7.88 -9.50
C GLU A 125 24.48 9.06 -8.96
N PHE A 126 23.50 9.54 -9.73
CA PHE A 126 22.57 10.60 -9.34
C PHE A 126 21.30 10.05 -8.66
N CYS A 127 21.26 8.75 -8.40
CA CYS A 127 20.14 8.08 -7.76
C CYS A 127 20.48 7.69 -6.32
N ALA A 128 19.48 7.78 -5.45
CA ALA A 128 19.54 7.33 -4.06
C ALA A 128 18.50 6.24 -3.81
N VAL A 129 18.87 5.26 -2.98
CA VAL A 129 17.93 4.27 -2.42
C VAL A 129 17.39 4.83 -1.11
N ILE A 130 16.07 4.90 -1.00
CA ILE A 130 15.36 5.42 0.17
C ILE A 130 14.37 4.36 0.62
N ASP A 131 14.37 4.00 1.90
CA ASP A 131 13.36 3.09 2.43
C ASP A 131 12.04 3.79 2.72
N THR A 132 10.93 3.09 2.53
CA THR A 132 9.58 3.57 2.81
C THR A 132 8.73 2.46 3.42
N ALA A 133 7.74 2.88 4.20
CA ALA A 133 6.72 2.02 4.77
C ALA A 133 5.46 2.03 3.88
N GLN A 134 5.12 0.89 3.29
CA GLN A 134 3.84 0.71 2.59
C GLN A 134 2.83 0.01 3.51
N HIS A 135 1.70 0.66 3.76
CA HIS A 135 0.56 0.05 4.43
C HIS A 135 -0.54 -0.25 3.41
N PHE A 136 -0.90 -1.51 3.30
CA PHE A 136 -2.05 -1.99 2.56
C PHE A 136 -3.23 -2.01 3.51
N CYS A 137 -4.24 -1.22 3.17
CA CYS A 137 -5.35 -0.89 4.05
C CYS A 137 -6.68 -1.16 3.34
N LEU A 138 -7.73 -1.19 4.16
CA LEU A 138 -9.11 -1.11 3.70
C LEU A 138 -9.69 0.24 4.10
N ILE A 139 -10.20 1.02 3.15
CA ILE A 139 -11.09 2.15 3.45
C ILE A 139 -12.42 1.56 3.87
N VAL A 140 -12.93 1.95 5.04
CA VAL A 140 -14.25 1.52 5.52
C VAL A 140 -15.25 2.66 5.33
N ARG A 141 -16.23 2.45 4.46
CA ARG A 141 -17.30 3.42 4.21
C ARG A 141 -18.44 3.24 5.23
N SER A 142 -19.26 4.28 5.39
CA SER A 142 -20.40 4.30 6.31
C SER A 142 -21.46 3.23 6.01
N ASN A 143 -21.55 2.78 4.76
CA ASN A 143 -22.45 1.70 4.32
C ASN A 143 -21.91 0.28 4.58
N GLY A 144 -20.78 0.16 5.27
CA GLY A 144 -20.14 -1.13 5.58
C GLY A 144 -19.36 -1.76 4.43
N ARG A 145 -19.28 -1.11 3.26
CA ARG A 145 -18.42 -1.56 2.16
C ARG A 145 -16.97 -1.15 2.40
N SER A 146 -16.04 -1.97 1.96
CA SER A 146 -14.61 -1.68 1.99
C SER A 146 -13.99 -1.62 0.60
N ASN A 147 -12.94 -0.82 0.47
CA ASN A 147 -12.12 -0.72 -0.73
C ASN A 147 -10.65 -0.85 -0.36
N GLU A 148 -9.88 -1.60 -1.16
CA GLU A 148 -8.43 -1.72 -0.99
C GLU A 148 -7.73 -0.42 -1.35
N ILE A 149 -6.73 -0.06 -0.54
CA ILE A 149 -5.97 1.17 -0.70
C ILE A 149 -4.56 1.00 -0.16
N VAL A 150 -3.60 1.73 -0.70
CA VAL A 150 -2.24 1.80 -0.16
C VAL A 150 -1.97 3.20 0.39
N VAL A 151 -1.32 3.23 1.55
CA VAL A 151 -0.80 4.45 2.19
C VAL A 151 0.72 4.30 2.30
N SER A 152 1.44 5.22 1.66
CA SER A 152 2.89 5.35 1.80
C SER A 152 3.20 6.27 2.98
N MET A 153 4.11 5.84 3.85
CA MET A 153 4.65 6.64 4.95
C MET A 153 6.17 6.73 4.89
#